data_AF-A0A9P5A5U8-F1
#
_entry.id   AF-A0A9P5A5U8-F1
#
_cell.length_a   1.000
_cell.length_b   1.000
_cell.length_c   1.000
_cell.angle_alpha   90.00
_cell.angle_beta   90.00
_cell.angle_gamma   90.00
#
_symmetry.space_group_name_H-M   'P 1'
#
loop_
_entity.id
_entity.type
_entity.pdbx_description
1 polymer ?
#
loop_
_entity_poly.entity_id
_entity_poly.type
_entity_poly.pdbx_seq_one_letter_code
_entity_poly.pdbx_strand_id
1 'polypeptide(L)'
;MANLSTPRWVLDIEEWKLYEYAQLGKEIEYGIVSYTWGMFRDPDRSAEGKPKNVRWDVPYVEDLPLAKAREVMRSMDMQYVWWDWMCVPQQSATNPLTPAELQLAGQEIAKQMSIYKRAKASIVWLHRIEWDKHPLLGCYLTGSIKATDQISFRSNIEALRYCVRRIQEEEPWLTSGWTLQEGVLLPNTRLLDRHGKPLRSGAFSGDDAVVSTISASINPLASRIAQAFMNISWREYSTSNPPPGIARILGFVCASPDNCGFLAIFLADLLRTGLVGYTSNAPLFILAGRVSRRFSSPEDRYWALLGAMEINVENPQYNDGREMGLVISTFFRALLERHQWRLFLIAKMDQCSEWDGRHWPERISEGHVLPLEIYLGEVVLFPDLPRVTINQPHVLLIEPSISDNPDNTPKIAFIDRQQDLYTRRYRQSTYINGFIHIDAVQMGHHENSLFLPIANVAPLEDINPRDRSTPPDQKVRNGFRCIEIEHLAESSGRFLGVTDVWANKASEKGKPADKYLFRLVHFDSYKLF
;
A
#
# COMPACT_ATOMS: atom_id res chain seq x y z
N MET A 1 -0.61 -33.61 12.11
CA MET A 1 -0.19 -32.29 11.60
C MET A 1 -1.42 -31.43 11.45
N ALA A 2 -1.53 -30.31 12.18
CA ALA A 2 -2.67 -29.42 12.05
C ALA A 2 -2.67 -28.81 10.64
N ASN A 3 -3.82 -28.82 9.97
CA ASN A 3 -3.98 -28.19 8.66
C ASN A 3 -3.74 -26.68 8.82
N LEU A 4 -2.71 -26.13 8.17
CA LEU A 4 -2.32 -24.72 8.25
C LEU A 4 -3.37 -23.74 7.65
N SER A 5 -4.50 -24.26 7.18
CA SER A 5 -5.52 -23.51 6.44
C SER A 5 -6.89 -23.39 7.13
N THR A 6 -7.06 -23.93 8.33
CA THR A 6 -8.34 -23.89 9.06
C THR A 6 -8.17 -23.26 10.44
N PRO A 7 -9.19 -22.53 10.94
CA PRO A 7 -9.15 -22.03 12.30
C PRO A 7 -9.05 -23.18 13.29
N ARG A 8 -8.45 -22.93 14.45
CA ARG A 8 -8.40 -23.92 15.54
C ARG A 8 -9.72 -23.96 16.31
N TRP A 9 -10.32 -22.79 16.52
CA TRP A 9 -11.59 -22.64 17.22
C TRP A 9 -12.58 -21.82 16.41
N VAL A 10 -13.87 -22.09 16.62
CA VAL A 10 -14.98 -21.30 16.10
C VAL A 10 -16.02 -21.13 17.21
N LEU A 11 -16.68 -19.98 17.21
CA LEU A 11 -17.78 -19.67 18.12
C LEU A 11 -19.11 -20.08 17.49
N ASP A 12 -19.88 -20.93 18.17
CA ASP A 12 -21.29 -21.11 17.87
C ASP A 12 -22.08 -19.95 18.46
N ILE A 13 -22.67 -19.11 17.61
CA ILE A 13 -23.38 -17.91 18.05
C ILE A 13 -24.78 -18.21 18.59
N GLU A 14 -25.35 -19.40 18.38
CA GLU A 14 -26.66 -19.79 18.88
C GLU A 14 -26.57 -20.50 20.24
N GLU A 15 -25.58 -21.37 20.41
CA GLU A 15 -25.28 -21.97 21.71
C GLU A 15 -24.45 -21.05 22.62
N TRP A 16 -23.83 -20.01 22.04
CA TRP A 16 -22.87 -19.13 22.71
C TRP A 16 -21.73 -19.91 23.36
N LYS A 17 -21.07 -20.74 22.54
CA LYS A 17 -20.08 -21.72 22.98
C LYS A 17 -18.94 -21.85 21.98
N LEU A 18 -17.71 -21.91 22.49
CA LEU A 18 -16.52 -22.14 21.68
C LEU A 18 -16.31 -23.64 21.44
N TYR A 19 -16.04 -23.99 20.18
CA TYR A 19 -15.75 -25.34 19.73
C TYR A 19 -14.38 -25.41 19.07
N GLU A 20 -13.69 -26.55 19.22
CA GLU A 20 -12.54 -26.86 18.37
C GLU A 20 -13.05 -27.23 16.98
N TYR A 21 -12.54 -26.57 15.94
CA TYR A 21 -12.98 -26.75 14.56
C TYR A 21 -12.93 -28.22 14.12
N ALA A 22 -11.88 -28.94 14.52
CA ALA A 22 -11.68 -30.35 14.19
C ALA A 22 -12.76 -31.30 14.76
N GLN A 23 -13.49 -30.89 15.80
CA GLN A 23 -14.52 -31.70 16.45
C GLN A 23 -15.89 -31.58 15.76
N LEU A 24 -16.10 -30.58 14.91
CA LEU A 24 -17.38 -30.29 14.25
C LEU A 24 -17.59 -31.04 12.93
N GLY A 25 -16.69 -31.98 12.59
CA GLY A 25 -16.71 -32.70 11.32
C GLY A 25 -15.88 -32.01 10.22
N LYS A 26 -15.98 -32.51 8.99
CA LYS A 26 -15.24 -31.93 7.84
C LYS A 26 -16.04 -30.79 7.22
N GLU A 27 -15.37 -29.64 7.07
CA GLU A 27 -15.80 -28.46 6.29
C GLU A 27 -17.09 -27.78 6.76
N ILE A 28 -17.08 -27.27 8.00
CA ILE A 28 -18.12 -26.31 8.41
C ILE A 28 -17.93 -24.95 7.71
N GLU A 29 -19.05 -24.29 7.44
CA GLU A 29 -19.06 -22.91 7.01
C GLU A 29 -19.04 -21.97 8.21
N TYR A 30 -18.29 -20.87 8.12
CA TYR A 30 -18.21 -19.87 9.18
C TYR A 30 -18.11 -18.45 8.62
N GLY A 31 -18.61 -17.50 9.41
CA GLY A 31 -18.43 -16.07 9.19
C GLY A 31 -17.22 -15.51 9.94
N ILE A 32 -16.83 -14.29 9.61
CA ILE A 32 -15.77 -13.54 10.34
C ILE A 32 -16.23 -12.13 10.67
N VAL A 33 -15.64 -11.55 11.72
CA VAL A 33 -15.93 -10.19 12.16
C VAL A 33 -14.63 -9.39 12.20
N SER A 34 -14.66 -8.23 11.54
CA SER A 34 -13.61 -7.22 11.57
C SER A 34 -14.10 -6.00 12.37
N TYR A 35 -13.29 -5.55 13.33
CA TYR A 35 -13.68 -4.55 14.34
C TYR A 35 -12.44 -4.12 15.16
N THR A 36 -12.60 -3.22 16.14
CA THR A 36 -11.48 -2.69 16.93
C THR A 36 -11.68 -2.69 18.45
N TRP A 37 -12.25 -3.73 19.05
CA TRP A 37 -12.36 -3.80 20.54
C TRP A 37 -11.01 -3.70 21.26
N GLY A 38 -9.95 -4.26 20.67
CA GLY A 38 -8.60 -4.27 21.25
C GLY A 38 -8.12 -2.90 21.73
N MET A 39 -8.60 -1.82 21.12
CA MET A 39 -8.19 -0.46 21.43
C MET A 39 -8.94 0.20 22.60
N PHE A 40 -10.07 -0.35 23.02
CA PHE A 40 -10.96 0.24 24.04
C PHE A 40 -11.14 -0.65 25.26
N ARG A 41 -10.36 -1.72 25.32
CA ARG A 41 -10.45 -2.71 26.37
C ARG A 41 -10.02 -2.12 27.71
N ASP A 42 -10.81 -2.39 28.73
CA ASP A 42 -10.38 -2.24 30.11
C ASP A 42 -9.54 -3.48 30.48
N PRO A 43 -8.23 -3.35 30.73
CA PRO A 43 -7.36 -4.48 31.02
C PRO A 43 -7.63 -5.12 32.39
N ASP A 44 -8.32 -4.41 33.29
CA ASP A 44 -8.53 -4.79 34.68
C ASP A 44 -9.94 -5.39 34.90
N ARG A 45 -10.82 -5.33 33.90
CA ARG A 45 -12.18 -5.84 33.96
C ARG A 45 -12.45 -6.88 32.88
N SER A 46 -13.15 -7.94 33.26
CA SER A 46 -13.65 -8.95 32.32
C SER A 46 -15.10 -8.66 31.91
N ALA A 47 -15.43 -8.94 30.65
CA ALA A 47 -16.77 -8.85 30.13
C ALA A 47 -17.70 -9.90 30.75
N GLU A 48 -18.92 -9.49 31.06
CA GLU A 48 -19.98 -10.38 31.52
C GLU A 48 -20.57 -11.19 30.35
N GLY A 49 -21.04 -12.41 30.64
CA GLY A 49 -21.69 -13.25 29.63
C GLY A 49 -20.72 -13.90 28.64
N LYS A 50 -19.48 -14.18 29.07
CA LYS A 50 -18.47 -14.91 28.29
C LYS A 50 -19.03 -16.23 27.71
N PRO A 51 -18.79 -16.55 26.43
CA PRO A 51 -19.20 -17.83 25.86
C PRO A 51 -18.66 -19.04 26.63
N LYS A 52 -19.40 -20.14 26.64
CA LYS A 52 -18.95 -21.40 27.24
C LYS A 52 -17.67 -21.88 26.54
N ASN A 53 -16.78 -22.52 27.29
CA ASN A 53 -15.48 -23.07 26.84
C ASN A 53 -14.38 -22.05 26.46
N VAL A 54 -14.62 -20.74 26.53
CA VAL A 54 -13.54 -19.74 26.40
C VAL A 54 -12.70 -19.76 27.67
N ARG A 55 -11.42 -20.16 27.54
CA ARG A 55 -10.52 -20.41 28.68
C ARG A 55 -9.83 -19.14 29.21
N TRP A 56 -9.65 -18.15 28.35
CA TRP A 56 -9.06 -16.86 28.69
C TRP A 56 -10.13 -15.85 29.13
N ASP A 57 -9.66 -14.72 29.66
CA ASP A 57 -10.52 -13.58 29.94
C ASP A 57 -10.86 -12.85 28.65
N VAL A 58 -12.12 -12.43 28.53
CA VAL A 58 -12.57 -11.52 27.49
C VAL A 58 -12.64 -10.16 28.16
N PRO A 59 -11.76 -9.21 27.82
CA PRO A 59 -11.78 -7.93 28.51
C PRO A 59 -13.08 -7.15 28.31
N TYR A 60 -13.39 -6.30 29.28
CA TYR A 60 -14.59 -5.47 29.26
C TYR A 60 -14.39 -4.27 28.32
N VAL A 61 -15.45 -3.88 27.62
CA VAL A 61 -15.52 -2.64 26.85
C VAL A 61 -16.84 -1.96 27.20
N GLU A 62 -16.77 -0.78 27.83
CA GLU A 62 -17.92 -0.09 28.44
C GLU A 62 -19.12 0.04 27.50
N ASP A 63 -18.86 0.46 26.27
CA ASP A 63 -19.88 0.76 25.28
C ASP A 63 -20.35 -0.45 24.45
N LEU A 64 -19.76 -1.63 24.65
CA LEU A 64 -19.92 -2.78 23.76
C LEU A 64 -20.03 -4.11 24.53
N PRO A 65 -21.19 -4.40 25.12
CA PRO A 65 -21.42 -5.67 25.79
C PRO A 65 -21.43 -6.84 24.79
N LEU A 66 -21.00 -8.02 25.27
CA LEU A 66 -20.96 -9.26 24.50
C LEU A 66 -22.31 -9.64 23.86
N ALA A 67 -23.41 -9.37 24.56
CA ALA A 67 -24.76 -9.59 24.05
C ALA A 67 -25.05 -8.76 22.79
N LYS A 68 -24.54 -7.52 22.71
CA LYS A 68 -24.71 -6.68 21.53
C LYS A 68 -23.86 -7.17 20.36
N ALA A 69 -22.62 -7.58 20.63
CA ALA A 69 -21.76 -8.18 19.62
C ALA A 69 -22.42 -9.42 19.00
N ARG A 70 -23.01 -10.29 19.82
CA ARG A 70 -23.81 -11.45 19.38
C ARG A 70 -24.96 -11.06 18.45
N GLU A 71 -25.73 -10.04 18.82
CA GLU A 71 -26.85 -9.54 18.01
C GLU A 71 -26.37 -9.07 16.63
N VAL A 72 -25.29 -8.31 16.58
CA VAL A 72 -24.71 -7.83 15.31
C VAL A 72 -24.18 -9.00 14.47
N MET A 73 -23.52 -9.99 15.09
CA MET A 73 -23.02 -11.18 14.38
C MET A 73 -24.11 -12.01 13.73
N ARG A 74 -25.31 -12.07 14.32
CA ARG A 74 -26.46 -12.75 13.71
C ARG A 74 -26.86 -12.17 12.36
N SER A 75 -26.51 -10.91 12.06
CA SER A 75 -26.75 -10.31 10.75
C SER A 75 -25.96 -10.94 9.59
N MET A 76 -24.98 -11.80 9.89
CA MET A 76 -24.27 -12.61 8.89
C MET A 76 -25.04 -13.83 8.43
N ASP A 77 -26.10 -14.23 9.14
CA ASP A 77 -26.83 -15.50 8.88
C ASP A 77 -25.92 -16.74 8.91
N MET A 78 -25.00 -16.78 9.88
CA MET A 78 -24.05 -17.87 10.08
C MET A 78 -24.13 -18.42 11.50
N GLN A 79 -24.21 -19.74 11.66
CA GLN A 79 -24.16 -20.37 12.99
C GLN A 79 -22.75 -20.27 13.63
N TYR A 80 -21.71 -20.49 12.82
CA TYR A 80 -20.33 -20.46 13.30
C TYR A 80 -19.64 -19.16 12.87
N VAL A 81 -18.91 -18.56 13.80
CA VAL A 81 -18.14 -17.34 13.55
C VAL A 81 -16.72 -17.53 14.09
N TRP A 82 -15.73 -17.18 13.28
CA TRP A 82 -14.40 -16.92 13.78
C TRP A 82 -14.30 -15.45 14.20
N TRP A 83 -14.11 -15.26 15.49
CA TRP A 83 -13.99 -13.96 16.12
C TRP A 83 -12.73 -13.96 16.97
N ASP A 84 -11.73 -13.16 16.61
CA ASP A 84 -10.38 -13.20 17.19
C ASP A 84 -10.36 -13.17 18.73
N TRP A 85 -11.19 -12.35 19.38
CA TRP A 85 -11.27 -12.33 20.85
C TRP A 85 -11.78 -13.63 21.48
N MET A 86 -12.55 -14.41 20.74
CA MET A 86 -13.08 -15.71 21.19
C MET A 86 -12.26 -16.89 20.67
N CYS A 87 -11.54 -16.71 19.56
CA CYS A 87 -10.86 -17.78 18.84
C CYS A 87 -9.33 -17.67 18.92
N VAL A 88 -8.78 -16.59 19.47
CA VAL A 88 -7.35 -16.41 19.74
C VAL A 88 -7.18 -16.20 21.24
N PRO A 89 -6.31 -16.98 21.92
CA PRO A 89 -6.01 -16.75 23.33
C PRO A 89 -5.65 -15.29 23.61
N GLN A 90 -6.33 -14.69 24.59
CA GLN A 90 -6.15 -13.27 24.95
C GLN A 90 -5.39 -13.15 26.28
N GLN A 91 -4.50 -12.17 26.35
CA GLN A 91 -3.80 -11.80 27.59
C GLN A 91 -4.62 -10.77 28.38
N SER A 92 -4.78 -11.00 29.68
CA SER A 92 -5.31 -10.02 30.65
C SER A 92 -4.28 -9.75 31.77
N ALA A 93 -4.46 -8.65 32.51
CA ALA A 93 -3.61 -8.31 33.65
C ALA A 93 -3.75 -9.34 34.79
N THR A 94 -4.95 -9.91 34.93
CA THR A 94 -5.32 -10.85 35.99
C THR A 94 -5.00 -12.31 35.65
N ASN A 95 -4.87 -12.65 34.36
CA ASN A 95 -4.63 -14.01 33.90
C ASN A 95 -3.70 -14.01 32.67
N PRO A 96 -2.38 -13.95 32.89
CA PRO A 96 -1.41 -13.99 31.79
C PRO A 96 -1.41 -15.36 31.11
N LEU A 97 -1.24 -15.35 29.78
CA LEU A 97 -1.16 -16.58 28.99
C LEU A 97 0.10 -17.39 29.35
N THR A 98 -0.06 -18.72 29.42
CA THR A 98 1.08 -19.63 29.53
C THR A 98 1.92 -19.63 28.23
N PRO A 99 3.19 -20.07 28.26
CA PRO A 99 4.01 -20.16 27.04
C PRO A 99 3.37 -20.99 25.92
N ALA A 100 2.65 -22.06 26.27
CA ALA A 100 1.92 -22.87 25.30
C ALA A 100 0.74 -22.10 24.67
N GLU A 101 0.01 -21.31 25.45
CA GLU A 101 -1.10 -20.49 24.94
C GLU A 101 -0.62 -19.31 24.10
N LEU A 102 0.50 -18.69 24.45
CA LEU A 102 1.17 -17.69 23.60
C LEU A 102 1.55 -18.28 22.24
N GLN A 103 2.11 -19.49 22.24
CA GLN A 103 2.41 -20.20 21.00
C GLN A 103 1.13 -20.49 20.18
N LEU A 104 0.04 -20.89 20.84
CA LEU A 104 -1.25 -21.12 20.18
C LEU A 104 -1.85 -19.83 19.60
N ALA A 105 -1.73 -18.71 20.31
CA ALA A 105 -2.16 -17.40 19.81
C ALA A 105 -1.38 -17.00 18.56
N GLY A 106 -0.05 -17.10 18.59
CA GLY A 106 0.80 -16.84 17.42
C GLY A 106 0.47 -17.74 16.24
N GLN A 107 0.22 -19.04 16.48
CA GLN A 107 -0.22 -19.97 15.44
C GLN A 107 -1.55 -19.59 14.81
N GLU A 108 -2.50 -19.06 15.59
CA GLU A 108 -3.82 -18.69 15.08
C GLU A 108 -3.76 -17.36 14.31
N ILE A 109 -3.01 -16.38 14.81
CA ILE A 109 -2.72 -15.11 14.10
C ILE A 109 -2.03 -15.39 12.76
N ALA A 110 -1.05 -16.30 12.73
CA ALA A 110 -0.37 -16.68 11.48
C ALA A 110 -1.31 -17.29 10.42
N LYS A 111 -2.47 -17.83 10.81
CA LYS A 111 -3.49 -18.36 9.89
C LYS A 111 -4.53 -17.32 9.49
N GLN A 112 -4.54 -16.12 10.07
CA GLN A 112 -5.62 -15.15 9.91
C GLN A 112 -5.96 -14.89 8.44
N MET A 113 -4.95 -14.70 7.58
CA MET A 113 -5.18 -14.55 6.13
C MET A 113 -5.95 -15.74 5.52
N SER A 114 -5.52 -16.96 5.82
CA SER A 114 -6.17 -18.19 5.33
C SER A 114 -7.59 -18.36 5.88
N ILE A 115 -7.80 -17.98 7.14
CA ILE A 115 -9.13 -18.00 7.79
C ILE A 115 -10.05 -16.99 7.08
N TYR A 116 -9.59 -15.77 6.84
CA TYR A 116 -10.36 -14.73 6.18
C TYR A 116 -10.75 -15.13 4.75
N LYS A 117 -9.79 -15.67 3.98
CA LYS A 117 -10.02 -16.11 2.59
C LYS A 117 -11.03 -17.27 2.47
N ARG A 118 -11.25 -18.05 3.53
CA ARG A 118 -12.14 -19.22 3.52
C ARG A 118 -13.50 -18.96 4.19
N ALA A 119 -13.66 -17.83 4.87
CA ALA A 119 -14.93 -17.44 5.46
C ALA A 119 -16.01 -17.30 4.38
N LYS A 120 -17.24 -17.69 4.70
CA LYS A 120 -18.40 -17.64 3.79
C LYS A 120 -19.18 -16.34 3.89
N ALA A 121 -19.10 -15.70 5.05
CA ALA A 121 -19.68 -14.40 5.30
C ALA A 121 -18.69 -13.55 6.11
N SER A 122 -18.89 -12.24 6.05
CA SER A 122 -18.09 -11.31 6.83
C SER A 122 -18.86 -10.03 7.11
N ILE A 123 -18.51 -9.36 8.20
CA ILE A 123 -18.96 -7.99 8.51
C ILE A 123 -17.78 -7.15 9.00
N VAL A 124 -17.84 -5.86 8.72
CA VAL A 124 -17.02 -4.84 9.36
C VAL A 124 -17.91 -4.04 10.29
N TRP A 125 -17.63 -4.10 11.59
CA TRP A 125 -18.45 -3.46 12.62
C TRP A 125 -17.80 -2.16 13.11
N LEU A 126 -18.32 -1.04 12.61
CA LEU A 126 -17.92 0.33 12.95
C LEU A 126 -18.64 0.79 14.21
N HIS A 127 -18.20 0.23 15.33
CA HIS A 127 -18.97 0.24 16.57
C HIS A 127 -19.09 1.61 17.25
N ARG A 128 -18.33 2.63 16.82
CA ARG A 128 -18.46 4.01 17.32
C ARG A 128 -19.38 4.87 16.46
N ILE A 129 -19.74 4.37 15.27
CA ILE A 129 -20.58 5.08 14.34
C ILE A 129 -22.04 4.68 14.55
N GLU A 130 -22.92 5.66 14.45
CA GLU A 130 -24.36 5.48 14.27
C GLU A 130 -24.71 6.35 13.08
N TRP A 131 -25.24 5.78 11.99
CA TRP A 131 -25.38 6.52 10.73
C TRP A 131 -26.17 7.82 10.87
N ASP A 132 -27.21 7.82 11.71
CA ASP A 132 -28.08 8.97 11.95
C ASP A 132 -27.45 10.05 12.85
N LYS A 133 -26.49 9.68 13.72
CA LYS A 133 -25.85 10.61 14.69
C LYS A 133 -24.45 11.05 14.26
N HIS A 134 -23.79 10.25 13.41
CA HIS A 134 -22.44 10.48 12.91
C HIS A 134 -22.46 10.60 11.39
N PRO A 135 -23.11 11.65 10.85
CA PRO A 135 -23.37 11.75 9.41
C PRO A 135 -22.09 11.93 8.61
N LEU A 136 -20.96 12.32 9.23
CA LEU A 136 -19.75 12.67 8.50
C LEU A 136 -19.19 11.50 7.67
N LEU A 137 -19.07 10.31 8.27
CA LEU A 137 -18.64 9.12 7.54
C LEU A 137 -19.66 8.74 6.46
N GLY A 138 -20.96 8.81 6.74
CA GLY A 138 -22.00 8.58 5.73
C GLY A 138 -21.93 9.56 4.55
N CYS A 139 -21.72 10.85 4.83
CA CYS A 139 -21.53 11.90 3.84
C CYS A 139 -20.25 11.67 3.02
N TYR A 140 -19.17 11.26 3.66
CA TYR A 140 -17.92 10.90 3.00
C TYR A 140 -18.12 9.73 2.03
N LEU A 141 -18.73 8.64 2.50
CA LEU A 141 -18.95 7.42 1.70
C LEU A 141 -19.89 7.69 0.52
N THR A 142 -20.93 8.48 0.72
CA THR A 142 -21.91 8.82 -0.34
C THR A 142 -21.44 9.93 -1.28
N GLY A 143 -20.28 10.54 -1.05
CA GLY A 143 -19.82 11.70 -1.81
C GLY A 143 -20.68 12.95 -1.60
N SER A 144 -21.47 12.99 -0.53
CA SER A 144 -22.38 14.10 -0.20
C SER A 144 -21.67 15.32 0.41
N ILE A 145 -20.36 15.25 0.61
CA ILE A 145 -19.50 16.43 0.84
C ILE A 145 -19.43 17.19 -0.49
N LYS A 146 -20.53 17.83 -0.87
CA LYS A 146 -20.66 18.49 -2.16
C LYS A 146 -19.77 19.72 -2.16
N ALA A 147 -18.85 19.75 -3.12
CA ALA A 147 -18.30 21.00 -3.59
C ALA A 147 -19.44 21.80 -4.21
N THR A 148 -19.87 22.88 -3.55
CA THR A 148 -20.74 23.85 -4.22
C THR A 148 -19.86 24.72 -5.11
N ASP A 149 -20.37 25.17 -6.26
CA ASP A 149 -19.65 26.11 -7.13
C ASP A 149 -19.37 27.46 -6.43
N GLN A 150 -19.97 27.66 -5.26
CA GLN A 150 -19.82 28.83 -4.41
C GLN A 150 -18.53 28.82 -3.56
N ILE A 151 -17.86 27.67 -3.41
CA ILE A 151 -16.62 27.56 -2.62
C ILE A 151 -15.40 27.29 -3.50
N SER A 152 -14.29 27.92 -3.14
CA SER A 152 -13.03 27.81 -3.88
C SER A 152 -12.54 26.35 -3.95
N PHE A 153 -11.77 26.00 -4.98
CA PHE A 153 -11.19 24.65 -5.08
C PHE A 153 -10.31 24.32 -3.85
N ARG A 154 -9.53 25.29 -3.36
CA ARG A 154 -8.71 25.10 -2.16
C ARG A 154 -9.56 24.77 -0.93
N SER A 155 -10.63 25.53 -0.70
CA SER A 155 -11.55 25.30 0.43
C SER A 155 -12.21 23.92 0.37
N ASN A 156 -12.52 23.42 -0.83
CA ASN A 156 -13.00 22.05 -1.02
C ASN A 156 -11.97 21.00 -0.58
N ILE A 157 -10.71 21.16 -0.99
CA ILE A 157 -9.63 20.24 -0.60
C ILE A 157 -9.38 20.30 0.91
N GLU A 158 -9.41 21.49 1.51
CA GLU A 158 -9.28 21.66 2.96
C GLU A 158 -10.45 21.02 3.73
N ALA A 159 -11.69 21.17 3.25
CA ALA A 159 -12.86 20.52 3.83
C ALA A 159 -12.77 18.98 3.74
N LEU A 160 -12.30 18.44 2.62
CA LEU A 160 -12.06 17.01 2.48
C LEU A 160 -10.96 16.53 3.43
N ARG A 161 -9.82 17.26 3.51
CA ARG A 161 -8.73 16.94 4.45
C ARG A 161 -9.22 16.92 5.89
N TYR A 162 -10.03 17.91 6.28
CA TYR A 162 -10.68 17.96 7.58
C TYR A 162 -11.59 16.75 7.81
N CYS A 163 -12.46 16.44 6.85
CA CYS A 163 -13.38 15.30 6.92
C CYS A 163 -12.62 13.98 7.11
N VAL A 164 -11.60 13.71 6.29
CA VAL A 164 -10.81 12.46 6.36
C VAL A 164 -10.17 12.31 7.74
N ARG A 165 -9.59 13.39 8.29
CA ARG A 165 -9.02 13.37 9.64
C ARG A 165 -10.10 13.08 10.70
N ARG A 166 -11.25 13.75 10.61
CA ARG A 166 -12.36 13.59 11.56
C ARG A 166 -12.95 12.19 11.55
N ILE A 167 -13.18 11.59 10.39
CA ILE A 167 -13.70 10.21 10.33
C ILE A 167 -12.71 9.21 10.92
N GLN A 168 -11.40 9.44 10.79
CA GLN A 168 -10.36 8.61 11.42
C GLN A 168 -10.32 8.78 12.95
N GLU A 169 -10.61 9.99 13.46
CA GLU A 169 -10.73 10.26 14.90
C GLU A 169 -12.00 9.61 15.50
N GLU A 170 -13.10 9.63 14.74
CA GLU A 170 -14.41 9.12 15.15
C GLU A 170 -14.48 7.60 15.08
N GLU A 171 -13.94 6.99 14.01
CA GLU A 171 -13.99 5.54 13.76
C GLU A 171 -12.59 4.89 13.80
N PRO A 172 -12.27 4.17 14.89
CA PRO A 172 -10.97 3.55 15.12
C PRO A 172 -10.63 2.44 14.14
N TRP A 173 -11.61 1.82 13.49
CA TRP A 173 -11.39 0.91 12.36
C TRP A 173 -10.57 1.58 11.24
N LEU A 174 -10.67 2.89 11.05
CA LEU A 174 -9.88 3.63 10.06
C LEU A 174 -8.46 3.98 10.53
N THR A 175 -8.08 3.60 11.76
CA THR A 175 -6.76 3.87 12.35
C THR A 175 -6.09 2.66 12.98
N SER A 176 -6.73 1.49 13.06
CA SER A 176 -6.05 0.25 13.49
C SER A 176 -5.16 -0.31 12.37
N GLY A 177 -3.99 -0.83 12.76
CA GLY A 177 -3.08 -1.53 11.86
C GLY A 177 -3.63 -2.87 11.37
N TRP A 178 -4.29 -3.61 12.25
CA TRP A 178 -4.94 -4.88 11.91
C TRP A 178 -6.06 -4.68 10.89
N THR A 179 -6.86 -3.62 11.05
CA THR A 179 -7.97 -3.34 10.13
C THR A 179 -7.50 -2.79 8.77
N LEU A 180 -6.27 -2.28 8.67
CA LEU A 180 -5.66 -1.97 7.37
C LEU A 180 -5.52 -3.25 6.52
N GLN A 181 -5.05 -4.35 7.11
CA GLN A 181 -5.03 -5.64 6.44
C GLN A 181 -6.44 -6.15 6.13
N GLU A 182 -7.34 -6.10 7.10
CA GLU A 182 -8.70 -6.59 6.92
C GLU A 182 -9.40 -5.82 5.80
N GLY A 183 -9.16 -4.52 5.67
CA GLY A 183 -9.72 -3.72 4.58
C GLY A 183 -9.25 -4.15 3.18
N VAL A 184 -8.04 -4.73 3.06
CA VAL A 184 -7.56 -5.31 1.80
C VAL A 184 -8.14 -6.70 1.56
N LEU A 185 -8.27 -7.51 2.63
CA LEU A 185 -8.79 -8.88 2.54
C LEU A 185 -10.32 -8.92 2.33
N LEU A 186 -11.03 -7.88 2.74
CA LEU A 186 -12.49 -7.82 2.83
C LEU A 186 -13.13 -6.70 2.00
N PRO A 187 -12.72 -6.47 0.72
CA PRO A 187 -13.13 -5.28 -0.03
C PRO A 187 -14.64 -5.21 -0.29
N ASN A 188 -15.33 -6.35 -0.29
CA ASN A 188 -16.76 -6.46 -0.56
C ASN A 188 -17.60 -6.67 0.71
N THR A 189 -16.98 -6.57 1.88
CA THR A 189 -17.64 -6.78 3.16
C THR A 189 -18.45 -5.56 3.56
N ARG A 190 -19.69 -5.78 4.03
CA ARG A 190 -20.59 -4.71 4.46
C ARG A 190 -20.04 -3.96 5.67
N LEU A 191 -20.23 -2.65 5.65
CA LEU A 191 -20.00 -1.76 6.80
C LEU A 191 -21.29 -1.67 7.62
N LEU A 192 -21.21 -2.07 8.88
CA LEU A 192 -22.30 -1.98 9.84
C LEU A 192 -22.00 -0.94 10.91
N ASP A 193 -23.00 -0.16 11.31
CA ASP A 193 -22.88 0.77 12.44
C ASP A 193 -22.91 0.03 13.79
N ARG A 194 -22.85 0.80 14.89
CA ARG A 194 -22.98 0.33 16.28
C ARG A 194 -24.15 -0.62 16.51
N HIS A 195 -25.25 -0.45 15.77
CA HIS A 195 -26.46 -1.25 15.94
C HIS A 195 -26.57 -2.42 14.96
N GLY A 196 -25.57 -2.63 14.09
CA GLY A 196 -25.61 -3.67 13.06
C GLY A 196 -26.38 -3.26 11.81
N LYS A 197 -26.67 -1.96 11.63
CA LYS A 197 -27.40 -1.47 10.46
C LYS A 197 -26.44 -1.15 9.30
N PRO A 198 -26.74 -1.58 8.07
CA PRO A 198 -25.98 -1.15 6.90
C PRO A 198 -26.30 0.31 6.53
N LEU A 199 -25.34 1.01 5.95
CA LEU A 199 -25.59 2.28 5.27
C LEU A 199 -26.07 2.00 3.85
N ARG A 200 -27.26 2.50 3.48
CA ARG A 200 -27.82 2.34 2.13
C ARG A 200 -27.83 3.63 1.35
N SER A 201 -27.48 3.58 0.07
CA SER A 201 -27.54 4.74 -0.81
C SER A 201 -27.47 4.34 -2.29
N GLY A 202 -28.23 5.01 -3.14
CA GLY A 202 -28.11 4.86 -4.60
C GLY A 202 -26.80 5.41 -5.18
N ALA A 203 -25.93 6.01 -4.36
CA ALA A 203 -24.59 6.42 -4.76
C ALA A 203 -23.59 5.25 -4.82
N PHE A 204 -23.91 4.11 -4.22
CA PHE A 204 -23.04 2.94 -4.19
C PHE A 204 -23.29 2.04 -5.40
N SER A 205 -22.32 1.21 -5.76
CA SER A 205 -22.48 0.21 -6.84
C SER A 205 -23.44 -0.93 -6.47
N GLY A 206 -23.76 -1.10 -5.19
CA GLY A 206 -24.76 -2.00 -4.65
C GLY A 206 -25.67 -1.30 -3.64
N ASP A 207 -26.52 -2.03 -2.93
CA ASP A 207 -27.49 -1.43 -2.01
C ASP A 207 -26.85 -0.90 -0.71
N ASP A 208 -25.83 -1.59 -0.21
CA ASP A 208 -25.18 -1.32 1.08
C ASP A 208 -23.73 -0.81 0.86
N ALA A 209 -23.26 0.05 1.76
CA ALA A 209 -21.85 0.43 1.83
C ALA A 209 -20.98 -0.77 2.19
N VAL A 210 -19.88 -0.93 1.46
CA VAL A 210 -18.87 -1.97 1.69
C VAL A 210 -17.50 -1.35 1.94
N VAL A 211 -16.52 -2.14 2.37
CA VAL A 211 -15.15 -1.66 2.64
C VAL A 211 -14.56 -0.88 1.46
N SER A 212 -14.69 -1.38 0.23
CA SER A 212 -14.17 -0.68 -0.96
C SER A 212 -14.83 0.69 -1.21
N THR A 213 -16.03 0.94 -0.65
CA THR A 213 -16.68 2.26 -0.67
C THR A 213 -15.86 3.32 0.08
N ILE A 214 -15.06 2.93 1.08
CA ILE A 214 -14.19 3.85 1.84
C ILE A 214 -13.18 4.54 0.92
N SER A 215 -12.70 3.85 -0.11
CA SER A 215 -11.71 4.38 -1.06
C SER A 215 -12.31 4.92 -2.36
N ALA A 216 -13.59 4.67 -2.61
CA ALA A 216 -14.23 4.90 -3.91
C ALA A 216 -14.18 6.38 -4.34
N SER A 217 -14.33 7.33 -3.42
CA SER A 217 -14.32 8.76 -3.71
C SER A 217 -12.90 9.35 -3.82
N ILE A 218 -11.97 8.87 -2.99
CA ILE A 218 -10.62 9.42 -2.87
C ILE A 218 -9.63 8.85 -3.87
N ASN A 219 -9.77 7.58 -4.30
CA ASN A 219 -8.88 6.98 -5.31
C ASN A 219 -8.91 7.77 -6.64
N PRO A 220 -10.08 8.11 -7.22
CA PRO A 220 -10.14 8.91 -8.44
C PRO A 220 -9.64 10.35 -8.24
N LEU A 221 -9.81 10.93 -7.04
CA LEU A 221 -9.25 12.26 -6.75
C LEU A 221 -7.72 12.22 -6.71
N ALA A 222 -7.15 11.29 -5.93
CA ALA A 222 -5.71 11.11 -5.80
C ALA A 222 -5.06 10.86 -7.18
N SER A 223 -5.66 9.98 -7.98
CA SER A 223 -5.20 9.70 -9.35
C SER A 223 -5.25 10.95 -10.24
N ARG A 224 -6.34 11.73 -10.22
CA ARG A 224 -6.45 12.97 -11.01
C ARG A 224 -5.44 14.03 -10.58
N ILE A 225 -5.14 14.14 -9.29
CA ILE A 225 -4.09 15.05 -8.78
C ILE A 225 -2.72 14.60 -9.29
N ALA A 226 -2.40 13.31 -9.16
CA ALA A 226 -1.15 12.75 -9.62
C ALA A 226 -0.97 12.91 -11.14
N GLN A 227 -2.02 12.65 -11.92
CA GLN A 227 -2.06 12.90 -13.36
C GLN A 227 -1.87 14.38 -13.70
N ALA A 228 -2.42 15.31 -12.92
CA ALA A 228 -2.18 16.74 -13.13
C ALA A 228 -0.69 17.10 -12.96
N PHE A 229 0.00 16.56 -11.94
CA PHE A 229 1.44 16.76 -11.78
C PHE A 229 2.25 16.15 -12.93
N MET A 230 1.87 14.97 -13.40
CA MET A 230 2.48 14.36 -14.59
C MET A 230 2.29 15.22 -15.84
N ASN A 231 1.10 15.78 -16.05
CA ASN A 231 0.83 16.69 -17.16
C ASN A 231 1.69 17.97 -17.09
N ILE A 232 1.92 18.52 -15.88
CA ILE A 232 2.81 19.68 -15.69
C ILE A 232 4.24 19.35 -16.11
N SER A 233 4.75 18.17 -15.74
CA SER A 233 6.08 17.70 -16.17
C SER A 233 6.23 17.59 -17.70
N TRP A 234 5.10 17.58 -18.42
CA TRP A 234 4.98 17.36 -19.86
C TRP A 234 4.56 18.60 -20.66
N ARG A 235 4.30 19.74 -20.01
CA ARG A 235 3.56 20.86 -20.63
C ARG A 235 4.22 21.45 -21.87
N GLU A 236 5.52 21.31 -22.03
CA GLU A 236 6.24 21.80 -23.22
C GLU A 236 6.04 20.89 -24.45
N TYR A 237 5.52 19.66 -24.25
CA TYR A 237 5.50 18.59 -25.24
C TYR A 237 4.09 18.05 -25.55
N SER A 238 3.08 18.27 -24.70
CA SER A 238 1.70 17.83 -24.99
C SER A 238 0.89 18.91 -25.70
N THR A 239 0.27 18.55 -26.82
CA THR A 239 -0.74 19.38 -27.52
C THR A 239 -2.18 19.01 -27.16
N SER A 240 -2.38 17.93 -26.40
CA SER A 240 -3.71 17.42 -26.06
C SER A 240 -4.34 18.20 -24.91
N ASN A 241 -5.64 18.49 -25.03
CA ASN A 241 -6.39 19.07 -23.93
C ASN A 241 -6.58 18.01 -22.83
N PRO A 242 -6.27 18.33 -21.55
CA PRO A 242 -6.50 17.39 -20.46
C PRO A 242 -8.00 17.15 -20.27
N PRO A 243 -8.41 15.95 -19.82
CA PRO A 243 -9.79 15.66 -19.43
C PRO A 243 -10.36 16.73 -18.47
N PRO A 244 -11.67 17.06 -18.53
CA PRO A 244 -12.24 18.17 -17.74
C PRO A 244 -11.94 18.11 -16.23
N GLY A 245 -11.95 16.91 -15.64
CA GLY A 245 -11.62 16.72 -14.22
C GLY A 245 -10.17 17.03 -13.86
N ILE A 246 -9.25 16.89 -14.80
CA ILE A 246 -7.82 17.21 -14.64
C ILE A 246 -7.56 18.68 -14.97
N ALA A 247 -8.26 19.23 -15.97
CA ALA A 247 -8.15 20.63 -16.37
C ALA A 247 -8.37 21.60 -15.20
N ARG A 248 -9.38 21.36 -14.35
CA ARG A 248 -9.63 22.16 -13.14
C ARG A 248 -8.46 22.14 -12.16
N ILE A 249 -7.88 20.96 -11.92
CA ILE A 249 -6.74 20.78 -11.01
C ILE A 249 -5.49 21.48 -11.59
N LEU A 250 -5.24 21.30 -12.88
CA LEU A 250 -4.14 21.97 -13.58
C LEU A 250 -4.25 23.49 -13.53
N GLY A 251 -5.45 24.04 -13.72
CA GLY A 251 -5.71 25.47 -13.59
C GLY A 251 -5.37 25.97 -12.18
N PHE A 252 -5.76 25.22 -11.14
CA PHE A 252 -5.45 25.57 -9.76
C PHE A 252 -3.94 25.51 -9.45
N VAL A 253 -3.28 24.40 -9.79
CA VAL A 253 -1.85 24.17 -9.51
C VAL A 253 -0.96 25.18 -10.25
N CYS A 254 -1.32 25.55 -11.47
CA CYS A 254 -0.51 26.48 -12.26
C CYS A 254 -0.81 27.96 -11.98
N ALA A 255 -1.82 28.26 -11.16
CA ALA A 255 -2.11 29.63 -10.74
C ALA A 255 -1.04 30.18 -9.77
N SER A 256 -0.39 29.33 -8.97
CA SER A 256 0.73 29.73 -8.11
C SER A 256 1.59 28.54 -7.64
N PRO A 257 2.89 28.74 -7.34
CA PRO A 257 3.74 27.72 -6.72
C PRO A 257 3.18 27.21 -5.38
N ASP A 258 2.54 28.09 -4.59
CA ASP A 258 1.92 27.74 -3.32
C ASP A 258 0.79 26.72 -3.49
N ASN A 259 -0.01 26.83 -4.55
CA ASN A 259 -1.07 25.87 -4.86
C ASN A 259 -0.49 24.50 -5.25
N CYS A 260 0.63 24.49 -5.97
CA CYS A 260 1.37 23.28 -6.30
C CYS A 260 1.86 22.57 -5.04
N GLY A 261 2.57 23.29 -4.16
CA GLY A 261 3.04 22.75 -2.88
C GLY A 261 1.89 22.27 -1.99
N PHE A 262 0.83 23.07 -1.86
CA PHE A 262 -0.37 22.71 -1.09
C PHE A 262 -0.97 21.39 -1.56
N LEU A 263 -1.16 21.21 -2.87
CA LEU A 263 -1.81 20.02 -3.40
C LEU A 263 -0.89 18.78 -3.37
N ALA A 264 0.42 18.97 -3.51
CA ALA A 264 1.40 17.90 -3.37
C ALA A 264 1.43 17.37 -1.93
N ILE A 265 1.41 18.27 -0.94
CA ILE A 265 1.30 17.92 0.48
C ILE A 265 -0.04 17.23 0.75
N PHE A 266 -1.16 17.74 0.21
CA PHE A 266 -2.46 17.10 0.37
C PHE A 266 -2.48 15.66 -0.19
N LEU A 267 -1.93 15.44 -1.38
CA LEU A 267 -1.84 14.09 -1.96
C LEU A 267 -0.98 13.18 -1.08
N ALA A 268 0.17 13.66 -0.61
CA ALA A 268 1.05 12.91 0.28
C ALA A 268 0.35 12.52 1.60
N ASP A 269 -0.38 13.45 2.22
CA ASP A 269 -1.19 13.16 3.41
C ASP A 269 -2.29 12.13 3.11
N LEU A 270 -2.98 12.29 1.98
CA LEU A 270 -4.06 11.38 1.59
C LEU A 270 -3.55 9.95 1.38
N LEU A 271 -2.38 9.77 0.76
CA LEU A 271 -1.73 8.46 0.64
C LEU A 271 -1.42 7.85 2.02
N ARG A 272 -0.95 8.66 2.97
CA ARG A 272 -0.61 8.20 4.33
C ARG A 272 -1.78 7.86 5.21
N THR A 273 -2.99 8.28 4.87
CA THR A 273 -4.21 7.84 5.58
C THR A 273 -4.43 6.32 5.45
N GLY A 274 -3.80 5.70 4.45
CA GLY A 274 -4.04 4.30 4.09
C GLY A 274 -5.44 4.07 3.54
N LEU A 275 -6.12 5.12 3.09
CA LEU A 275 -7.42 5.03 2.44
C LEU A 275 -7.31 5.01 0.91
N VAL A 276 -6.12 5.28 0.35
CA VAL A 276 -5.83 5.19 -1.08
C VAL A 276 -5.12 3.88 -1.39
N GLY A 277 -5.53 3.20 -2.47
CA GLY A 277 -4.80 2.03 -2.98
C GLY A 277 -4.93 0.76 -2.13
N TYR A 278 -6.12 0.51 -1.53
CA TYR A 278 -6.49 -0.72 -0.81
C TYR A 278 -6.49 -1.97 -1.71
N THR A 279 -5.31 -2.46 -2.13
CA THR A 279 -5.19 -3.69 -2.92
C THR A 279 -3.91 -4.44 -2.56
N SER A 280 -3.94 -5.78 -2.60
CA SER A 280 -2.78 -6.61 -2.24
C SER A 280 -1.59 -6.48 -3.18
N ASN A 281 -1.81 -6.01 -4.41
CA ASN A 281 -0.78 -5.83 -5.43
C ASN A 281 -0.09 -4.45 -5.36
N ALA A 282 -0.39 -3.65 -4.33
CA ALA A 282 0.07 -2.28 -4.16
C ALA A 282 0.78 -2.09 -2.79
N PRO A 283 1.87 -2.83 -2.52
CA PRO A 283 2.50 -2.88 -1.19
C PRO A 283 2.94 -1.51 -0.68
N LEU A 284 3.43 -0.64 -1.57
CA LEU A 284 3.88 0.70 -1.19
C LEU A 284 2.74 1.61 -0.69
N PHE A 285 1.51 1.43 -1.18
CA PHE A 285 0.35 2.14 -0.64
C PHE A 285 -0.02 1.65 0.76
N ILE A 286 0.01 0.33 0.97
CA ILE A 286 -0.24 -0.28 2.28
C ILE A 286 0.81 0.20 3.29
N LEU A 287 2.08 0.19 2.91
CA LEU A 287 3.18 0.66 3.73
C LEU A 287 3.07 2.16 4.03
N ALA A 288 2.81 3.02 3.03
CA ALA A 288 2.58 4.45 3.28
C ALA A 288 1.39 4.68 4.22
N GLY A 289 0.31 3.92 4.05
CA GLY A 289 -0.89 3.97 4.87
C GLY A 289 -0.69 3.55 6.33
N ARG A 290 0.32 2.70 6.60
CA ARG A 290 0.73 2.27 7.94
C ARG A 290 1.03 3.45 8.86
N VAL A 291 1.54 4.56 8.33
CA VAL A 291 1.99 5.71 9.12
C VAL A 291 0.84 6.33 9.93
N SER A 292 -0.39 6.28 9.42
CA SER A 292 -1.56 6.76 10.16
C SER A 292 -2.19 5.70 11.07
N ARG A 293 -1.57 4.52 11.22
CA ARG A 293 -2.15 3.39 11.96
C ARG A 293 -1.52 3.20 13.34
N ARG A 294 -2.34 2.67 14.24
CA ARG A 294 -2.02 2.32 15.62
C ARG A 294 -1.85 0.81 15.73
N PHE A 295 -0.87 0.41 16.52
CA PHE A 295 -0.48 -0.97 16.72
C PHE A 295 -0.39 -1.24 18.21
N SER A 296 -0.82 -2.43 18.63
CA SER A 296 -0.83 -2.82 20.04
C SER A 296 0.58 -3.21 20.53
N SER A 297 1.42 -3.74 19.64
CA SER A 297 2.85 -3.99 19.87
C SER A 297 3.74 -3.32 18.81
N PRO A 298 5.04 -3.16 19.07
CA PRO A 298 6.01 -2.72 18.07
C PRO A 298 6.08 -3.63 16.83
N GLU A 299 6.00 -4.95 17.02
CA GLU A 299 6.10 -5.97 15.97
C GLU A 299 4.87 -6.00 15.05
N ASP A 300 3.69 -5.69 15.59
CA ASP A 300 2.45 -5.61 14.80
C ASP A 300 2.53 -4.60 13.66
N ARG A 301 3.44 -3.62 13.75
CA ARG A 301 3.76 -2.70 12.65
C ARG A 301 4.16 -3.42 11.36
N TYR A 302 4.58 -4.67 11.45
CA TYR A 302 5.00 -5.53 10.35
C TYR A 302 4.07 -6.73 10.21
N TRP A 303 3.82 -7.44 11.32
CA TRP A 303 3.03 -8.67 11.30
C TRP A 303 1.55 -8.46 10.97
N ALA A 304 0.97 -7.32 11.33
CA ALA A 304 -0.42 -7.01 10.99
C ALA A 304 -0.62 -6.68 9.50
N LEU A 305 0.45 -6.58 8.70
CA LEU A 305 0.37 -6.27 7.27
C LEU A 305 0.60 -7.50 6.38
N LEU A 306 0.94 -8.66 6.95
CA LEU A 306 1.33 -9.84 6.18
C LEU A 306 0.22 -10.27 5.20
N GLY A 307 -1.01 -10.36 5.69
CA GLY A 307 -2.18 -10.72 4.89
C GLY A 307 -2.54 -9.65 3.85
N ALA A 308 -2.33 -8.36 4.18
CA ALA A 308 -2.63 -7.25 3.28
C ALA A 308 -1.82 -7.33 1.99
N MET A 309 -0.57 -7.79 2.10
CA MET A 309 0.39 -7.88 1.00
C MET A 309 0.60 -9.31 0.51
N GLU A 310 -0.19 -10.27 1.00
CA GLU A 310 -0.08 -11.70 0.69
C GLU A 310 1.34 -12.26 0.83
N ILE A 311 2.01 -11.88 1.92
CA ILE A 311 3.34 -12.36 2.27
C ILE A 311 3.25 -13.42 3.36
N ASN A 312 4.04 -14.48 3.23
CA ASN A 312 4.09 -15.56 4.19
C ASN A 312 5.40 -15.47 4.97
N VAL A 313 5.31 -15.40 6.29
CA VAL A 313 6.44 -15.49 7.21
C VAL A 313 6.21 -16.68 8.11
N GLU A 314 7.16 -17.60 8.16
CA GLU A 314 7.09 -18.75 9.05
C GLU A 314 7.32 -18.28 10.50
N ASN A 315 6.33 -18.52 11.37
CA ASN A 315 6.40 -18.25 12.80
C ASN A 315 6.82 -16.81 13.16
N PRO A 316 5.97 -15.79 12.91
CA PRO A 316 6.25 -14.42 13.32
C PRO A 316 6.53 -14.36 14.84
N GLN A 317 7.69 -13.81 15.20
CA GLN A 317 8.15 -13.75 16.58
C GLN A 317 7.74 -12.42 17.24
N TYR A 318 7.40 -12.50 18.53
CA TYR A 318 7.09 -11.36 19.38
C TYR A 318 8.08 -11.35 20.54
N ASN A 319 8.86 -10.28 20.66
CA ASN A 319 9.92 -10.12 21.64
C ASN A 319 9.78 -8.81 22.45
N ASP A 320 8.56 -8.27 22.53
CA ASP A 320 8.21 -7.00 23.18
C ASP A 320 9.01 -5.79 22.66
N GLY A 321 9.20 -5.74 21.35
CA GLY A 321 10.01 -4.73 20.68
C GLY A 321 11.53 -4.92 20.83
N ARG A 322 11.99 -6.01 21.44
CA ARG A 322 13.39 -6.42 21.36
C ARG A 322 13.65 -7.01 19.97
N GLU A 323 14.86 -6.83 19.47
CA GLU A 323 15.29 -7.39 18.17
C GLU A 323 14.48 -6.93 16.95
N MET A 324 13.95 -5.70 16.95
CA MET A 324 13.20 -5.15 15.79
C MET A 324 13.96 -5.20 14.47
N GLY A 325 15.30 -5.18 14.47
CA GLY A 325 16.10 -5.39 13.26
C GLY A 325 15.87 -6.77 12.62
N LEU A 326 15.66 -7.81 13.42
CA LEU A 326 15.33 -9.15 12.92
C LEU A 326 13.90 -9.19 12.35
N VAL A 327 12.95 -8.56 13.04
CA VAL A 327 11.56 -8.41 12.58
C VAL A 327 11.51 -7.69 11.22
N ILE A 328 12.17 -6.53 11.13
CA ILE A 328 12.23 -5.73 9.90
C ILE A 328 12.90 -6.51 8.78
N SER A 329 14.05 -7.15 9.02
CA SER A 329 14.76 -7.89 7.97
C SER A 329 14.00 -9.13 7.49
N THR A 330 13.32 -9.84 8.40
CA THR A 330 12.47 -10.99 8.06
C THR A 330 11.26 -10.56 7.24
N PHE A 331 10.55 -9.52 7.71
CA PHE A 331 9.42 -8.94 6.98
C PHE A 331 9.83 -8.45 5.60
N PHE A 332 10.91 -7.66 5.53
CA PHE A 332 11.38 -7.07 4.29
C PHE A 332 11.83 -8.13 3.27
N ARG A 333 12.48 -9.22 3.74
CA ARG A 333 12.84 -10.34 2.87
C ARG A 333 11.62 -10.98 2.22
N ALA A 334 10.60 -11.31 3.01
CA ALA A 334 9.35 -11.89 2.50
C ALA A 334 8.63 -10.92 1.54
N LEU A 335 8.65 -9.62 1.86
CA LEU A 335 8.12 -8.57 1.02
C LEU A 335 8.83 -8.49 -0.33
N LEU A 336 10.17 -8.48 -0.32
CA LEU A 336 10.98 -8.44 -1.54
C LEU A 336 10.76 -9.69 -2.38
N GLU A 337 10.76 -10.87 -1.78
CA GLU A 337 10.51 -12.14 -2.48
C GLU A 337 9.16 -12.13 -3.22
N ARG A 338 8.12 -11.56 -2.60
CA ARG A 338 6.77 -11.49 -3.20
C ARG A 338 6.62 -10.41 -4.27
N HIS A 339 7.14 -9.21 -4.03
CA HIS A 339 6.80 -8.02 -4.81
C HIS A 339 7.92 -7.52 -5.73
N GLN A 340 9.16 -7.97 -5.51
CA GLN A 340 10.33 -7.69 -6.36
C GLN A 340 10.40 -6.20 -6.79
N TRP A 341 10.48 -5.92 -8.10
CA TRP A 341 10.64 -4.58 -8.66
C TRP A 341 9.53 -3.59 -8.34
N ARG A 342 8.34 -4.05 -7.91
CA ARG A 342 7.28 -3.13 -7.46
C ARG A 342 7.71 -2.33 -6.23
N LEU A 343 8.55 -2.89 -5.35
CA LEU A 343 9.05 -2.16 -4.17
C LEU A 343 10.01 -1.02 -4.52
N PHE A 344 10.52 -1.01 -5.75
CA PHE A 344 11.43 0.03 -6.25
C PHE A 344 10.69 1.15 -6.97
N LEU A 345 9.36 1.10 -7.08
CA LEU A 345 8.54 2.15 -7.66
C LEU A 345 8.40 3.34 -6.69
N ILE A 346 9.53 3.92 -6.34
CA ILE A 346 9.67 5.04 -5.41
C ILE A 346 10.50 6.17 -6.02
N ALA A 347 10.22 7.38 -5.58
CA ALA A 347 10.98 8.55 -5.97
C ALA A 347 12.37 8.57 -5.33
N LYS A 348 13.30 9.33 -5.93
CA LYS A 348 14.58 9.67 -5.33
C LYS A 348 14.37 10.45 -4.05
N MET A 349 14.97 10.02 -2.96
CA MET A 349 14.89 10.77 -1.71
C MET A 349 15.91 11.92 -1.74
N ASP A 350 15.45 13.15 -1.48
CA ASP A 350 16.37 14.27 -1.27
C ASP A 350 17.23 13.99 -0.03
N GLN A 351 18.55 14.23 -0.11
CA GLN A 351 19.47 13.93 0.99
C GLN A 351 19.10 14.74 2.24
N CYS A 352 18.96 14.04 3.36
CA CYS A 352 18.72 14.65 4.66
C CYS A 352 19.32 13.77 5.73
N SER A 353 20.00 14.41 6.69
CA SER A 353 20.74 13.75 7.76
C SER A 353 19.93 12.75 8.58
N GLU A 354 18.60 12.92 8.65
CA GLU A 354 17.70 11.99 9.34
C GLU A 354 17.54 10.65 8.59
N TRP A 355 17.60 10.70 7.26
CA TRP A 355 17.43 9.52 6.40
C TRP A 355 18.74 8.77 6.19
N ASP A 356 19.86 9.50 6.14
CA ASP A 356 21.19 8.93 5.89
C ASP A 356 21.58 7.86 6.90
N GLY A 357 21.00 7.88 8.11
CA GLY A 357 21.21 6.85 9.14
C GLY A 357 20.39 5.57 8.98
N ARG A 358 19.36 5.54 8.11
CA ARG A 358 18.49 4.36 7.91
C ARG A 358 18.80 3.64 6.63
N HIS A 359 18.80 2.32 6.68
CA HIS A 359 19.01 1.49 5.49
C HIS A 359 17.73 1.35 4.67
N TRP A 360 17.88 1.05 3.37
CA TRP A 360 16.75 0.95 2.46
C TRP A 360 15.63 -0.02 2.92
N PRO A 361 15.92 -1.25 3.40
CA PRO A 361 14.90 -2.14 3.96
C PRO A 361 14.03 -1.51 5.05
N GLU A 362 14.64 -0.72 5.93
CA GLU A 362 13.93 -0.02 7.02
C GLU A 362 13.05 1.09 6.46
N ARG A 363 13.61 1.93 5.56
CA ARG A 363 12.86 3.02 4.93
C ARG A 363 11.59 2.55 4.22
N ILE A 364 11.69 1.45 3.47
CA ILE A 364 10.53 0.84 2.79
C ILE A 364 9.56 0.27 3.83
N SER A 365 10.04 -0.60 4.71
CA SER A 365 9.19 -1.34 5.64
C SER A 365 8.48 -0.43 6.64
N GLU A 366 9.05 0.73 6.96
CA GLU A 366 8.45 1.71 7.87
C GLU A 366 7.38 2.59 7.23
N GLY A 367 7.19 2.53 5.91
CA GLY A 367 6.14 3.29 5.22
C GLY A 367 6.50 4.75 4.97
N HIS A 368 7.79 5.06 4.98
CA HIS A 368 8.26 6.42 4.84
C HIS A 368 8.31 6.93 3.40
N VAL A 369 8.41 6.00 2.45
CA VAL A 369 8.36 6.26 1.02
C VAL A 369 6.92 6.38 0.54
N LEU A 370 6.67 7.31 -0.38
CA LEU A 370 5.39 7.43 -1.05
C LEU A 370 5.36 6.54 -2.31
N PRO A 371 4.23 5.87 -2.59
CA PRO A 371 4.08 5.04 -3.78
C PRO A 371 4.12 5.91 -5.03
N LEU A 372 5.09 5.67 -5.91
CA LEU A 372 5.16 6.42 -7.16
C LEU A 372 4.07 5.98 -8.14
N GLU A 373 3.56 4.75 -8.00
CA GLU A 373 2.53 4.17 -8.88
C GLU A 373 1.28 5.05 -9.01
N ILE A 374 0.94 5.88 -8.02
CA ILE A 374 -0.19 6.82 -8.14
C ILE A 374 -0.02 7.81 -9.31
N TYR A 375 1.22 8.19 -9.62
CA TYR A 375 1.59 9.07 -10.74
C TYR A 375 1.76 8.30 -12.03
N LEU A 376 2.29 7.08 -11.93
CA LEU A 376 2.67 6.27 -13.09
C LEU A 376 1.48 5.53 -13.71
N GLY A 377 0.38 5.38 -12.98
CA GLY A 377 -0.75 4.56 -13.38
C GLY A 377 -0.42 3.07 -13.31
N GLU A 378 -1.01 2.27 -14.20
CA GLU A 378 -0.67 0.86 -14.31
C GLU A 378 0.75 0.71 -14.90
N VAL A 379 1.65 0.12 -14.13
CA VAL A 379 3.02 -0.17 -14.57
C VAL A 379 3.13 -1.64 -14.95
N VAL A 380 3.20 -1.90 -16.25
CA VAL A 380 3.47 -3.23 -16.79
C VAL A 380 4.98 -3.46 -16.79
N LEU A 381 5.45 -4.16 -15.76
CA LEU A 381 6.86 -4.55 -15.62
C LEU A 381 7.26 -5.58 -16.69
N PHE A 382 8.51 -5.54 -17.14
CA PHE A 382 9.01 -6.56 -18.06
C PHE A 382 8.99 -7.96 -17.38
N PRO A 383 8.65 -9.03 -18.12
CA PRO A 383 8.53 -10.37 -17.56
C PRO A 383 9.88 -11.02 -17.25
N ASP A 384 10.95 -10.57 -17.91
CA ASP A 384 12.32 -11.09 -17.85
C ASP A 384 13.25 -10.22 -16.98
N LEU A 385 12.67 -9.47 -16.04
CA LEU A 385 13.49 -8.65 -15.15
C LEU A 385 14.41 -9.50 -14.28
N PRO A 386 15.63 -9.00 -13.99
CA PRO A 386 16.56 -9.70 -13.11
C PRO A 386 15.96 -9.90 -11.73
N ARG A 387 16.32 -10.98 -11.04
CA ARG A 387 15.85 -11.22 -9.68
C ARG A 387 16.60 -10.33 -8.69
N VAL A 388 15.89 -9.83 -7.68
CA VAL A 388 16.52 -9.13 -6.55
C VAL A 388 16.46 -10.01 -5.31
N THR A 389 17.62 -10.24 -4.69
CA THR A 389 17.78 -11.01 -3.46
C THR A 389 18.50 -10.20 -2.39
N ILE A 390 18.38 -10.60 -1.12
CA ILE A 390 19.10 -9.99 0.00
C ILE A 390 20.25 -10.92 0.37
N ASN A 391 21.49 -10.50 0.09
CA ASN A 391 22.67 -11.29 0.38
C ASN A 391 23.20 -11.03 1.81
N GLN A 392 23.22 -9.75 2.22
CA GLN A 392 23.64 -9.31 3.54
C GLN A 392 22.61 -8.33 4.09
N PRO A 393 22.60 -8.07 5.42
CA PRO A 393 21.82 -6.96 5.96
C PRO A 393 22.12 -5.70 5.14
N HIS A 394 21.09 -5.17 4.48
CA HIS A 394 21.15 -3.92 3.70
C HIS A 394 21.89 -3.97 2.35
N VAL A 395 22.33 -5.14 1.86
CA VAL A 395 22.91 -5.26 0.52
C VAL A 395 22.02 -6.16 -0.34
N LEU A 396 21.48 -5.57 -1.40
CA LEU A 396 20.70 -6.29 -2.39
C LEU A 396 21.62 -6.79 -3.50
N LEU A 397 21.31 -7.97 -4.01
CA LEU A 397 21.97 -8.54 -5.17
C LEU A 397 20.96 -8.61 -6.30
N ILE A 398 21.31 -8.00 -7.43
CA ILE A 398 20.60 -8.12 -8.69
C ILE A 398 21.27 -9.26 -9.45
N GLU A 399 20.50 -10.28 -9.78
CA GLU A 399 20.95 -11.48 -10.47
C GLU A 399 20.14 -11.63 -11.76
N PRO A 400 20.75 -12.10 -12.87
CA PRO A 400 20.01 -12.35 -14.10
C PRO A 400 18.84 -13.30 -13.87
N SER A 401 17.77 -13.16 -14.65
CA SER A 401 16.69 -14.14 -14.66
C SER A 401 17.22 -15.51 -15.12
N ILE A 402 16.72 -16.60 -14.55
CA ILE A 402 17.09 -17.95 -14.97
C ILE A 402 16.71 -18.10 -16.44
N SER A 403 17.72 -18.34 -17.30
CA SER A 403 17.53 -18.63 -18.72
C SER A 403 17.21 -20.12 -18.88
N ASP A 404 16.20 -20.43 -19.70
CA ASP A 404 15.92 -21.82 -20.12
C ASP A 404 17.02 -22.39 -21.03
N ASN A 405 17.90 -21.53 -21.56
CA ASN A 405 19.04 -21.94 -22.37
C ASN A 405 20.34 -21.97 -21.53
N PRO A 406 20.91 -23.16 -21.25
CA PRO A 406 22.11 -23.31 -20.44
C PRO A 406 23.39 -22.79 -21.12
N ASP A 407 23.39 -22.59 -22.45
CA ASP A 407 24.57 -22.15 -23.20
C ASP A 407 24.74 -20.63 -23.23
N ASN A 408 23.75 -19.87 -22.75
CA ASN A 408 23.81 -18.42 -22.70
C ASN A 408 23.83 -17.95 -21.25
N THR A 409 24.99 -17.56 -20.73
CA THR A 409 25.09 -16.95 -19.39
C THR A 409 24.26 -15.66 -19.40
N PRO A 410 23.09 -15.65 -18.74
CA PRO A 410 22.22 -14.47 -18.77
C PRO A 410 22.97 -13.30 -18.11
N LYS A 411 22.89 -12.11 -18.71
CA LYS A 411 23.52 -10.89 -18.17
C LYS A 411 22.48 -9.81 -17.95
N ILE A 412 22.70 -9.00 -16.93
CA ILE A 412 21.86 -7.84 -16.62
C ILE A 412 22.27 -6.69 -17.54
N ALA A 413 21.33 -6.13 -18.29
CA ALA A 413 21.57 -4.99 -19.17
C ALA A 413 21.17 -3.67 -18.51
N PHE A 414 22.10 -2.72 -18.46
CA PHE A 414 21.83 -1.34 -18.06
C PHE A 414 22.08 -0.40 -19.22
N ILE A 415 21.33 0.68 -19.28
CA ILE A 415 21.63 1.82 -20.15
C ILE A 415 22.86 2.55 -19.58
N ASP A 416 23.86 2.75 -20.43
CA ASP A 416 25.17 3.32 -20.10
C ASP A 416 25.12 4.84 -19.88
N ARG A 417 26.06 5.32 -19.04
CA ARG A 417 26.26 6.73 -18.63
C ARG A 417 26.80 7.65 -19.73
N GLN A 418 27.30 7.10 -20.84
CA GLN A 418 28.07 7.85 -21.85
C GLN A 418 27.23 8.44 -22.98
N GLN A 419 25.94 8.66 -22.78
CA GLN A 419 25.06 9.25 -23.79
C GLN A 419 24.13 10.29 -23.18
N ASP A 420 23.81 11.31 -23.98
CA ASP A 420 22.83 12.32 -23.60
C ASP A 420 21.43 11.71 -23.65
N LEU A 421 20.70 11.87 -22.56
CA LEU A 421 19.37 11.31 -22.38
C LEU A 421 18.40 12.42 -22.01
N TYR A 422 17.17 12.27 -22.47
CA TYR A 422 16.05 13.00 -21.89
C TYR A 422 15.61 12.22 -20.67
N THR A 423 15.49 12.88 -19.53
CA THR A 423 15.06 12.23 -18.30
C THR A 423 13.96 13.01 -17.61
N ARG A 424 13.07 12.27 -16.95
CA ARG A 424 12.13 12.78 -15.95
C ARG A 424 12.40 12.07 -14.64
N ARG A 425 12.81 12.85 -13.64
CA ARG A 425 13.07 12.36 -12.30
C ARG A 425 11.91 12.64 -11.37
N TYR A 426 11.79 11.79 -10.38
CA TYR A 426 10.84 11.92 -9.29
C TYR A 426 11.63 12.10 -8.01
N ARG A 427 11.32 13.12 -7.21
CA ARG A 427 12.03 13.42 -5.97
C ARG A 427 11.06 13.51 -4.81
N GLN A 428 11.25 12.72 -3.78
CA GLN A 428 10.51 12.87 -2.53
C GLN A 428 11.27 13.82 -1.61
N SER A 429 10.64 14.96 -1.30
CA SER A 429 11.14 15.87 -0.28
C SER A 429 11.14 15.17 1.08
N THR A 430 12.12 15.49 1.92
CA THR A 430 12.18 15.03 3.31
C THR A 430 11.58 16.05 4.29
N TYR A 431 11.18 17.23 3.81
CA TYR A 431 10.61 18.30 4.63
C TYR A 431 9.09 18.10 4.83
N ILE A 432 8.58 18.36 6.04
CA ILE A 432 7.15 18.34 6.46
C ILE A 432 6.34 17.23 5.80
N ASN A 433 6.37 16.04 6.38
CA ASN A 433 5.64 14.87 5.89
C ASN A 433 5.98 14.46 4.45
N GLY A 434 7.04 14.95 3.82
CA GLY A 434 7.57 14.55 2.51
C GLY A 434 6.56 14.28 1.38
N PHE A 435 6.59 15.10 0.33
CA PHE A 435 5.79 14.94 -0.89
C PHE A 435 6.68 14.67 -2.12
N ILE A 436 6.09 14.14 -3.19
CA ILE A 436 6.81 13.87 -4.45
C ILE A 436 6.74 15.10 -5.37
N HIS A 437 7.91 15.57 -5.77
CA HIS A 437 8.14 16.49 -6.88
C HIS A 437 8.42 15.71 -8.16
N ILE A 438 7.87 16.16 -9.28
CA ILE A 438 8.11 15.59 -10.60
C ILE A 438 8.85 16.62 -11.42
N ASP A 439 10.08 16.31 -11.81
CA ASP A 439 10.88 17.21 -12.61
C ASP A 439 10.32 17.26 -14.05
N ALA A 440 10.44 18.41 -14.71
CA ALA A 440 10.16 18.49 -16.14
C ALA A 440 11.11 17.57 -16.91
N VAL A 441 10.68 17.08 -18.07
CA VAL A 441 11.59 16.33 -18.95
C VAL A 441 12.71 17.24 -19.42
N GLN A 442 13.94 16.86 -19.12
CA GLN A 442 15.13 17.64 -19.47
C GLN A 442 16.18 16.75 -20.13
N MET A 443 16.88 17.31 -21.12
CA MET A 443 18.05 16.67 -21.69
C MET A 443 19.25 16.92 -20.78
N GLY A 444 20.00 15.88 -20.47
CA GLY A 444 21.20 15.98 -19.66
C GLY A 444 22.21 14.88 -19.93
N HIS A 445 23.46 15.18 -19.58
CA HIS A 445 24.49 14.17 -19.44
C HIS A 445 24.45 13.61 -18.02
N HIS A 446 24.48 12.29 -17.86
CA HIS A 446 24.32 11.63 -16.57
C HIS A 446 25.58 10.87 -16.19
N GLU A 447 26.63 11.63 -15.87
CA GLU A 447 27.88 11.09 -15.37
C GLU A 447 27.62 10.24 -14.12
N ASN A 448 28.07 8.99 -14.15
CA ASN A 448 27.96 8.02 -13.07
C ASN A 448 26.56 7.44 -12.80
N SER A 449 25.53 7.69 -13.61
CA SER A 449 24.26 6.96 -13.48
C SER A 449 24.19 5.77 -14.44
N LEU A 450 23.78 4.62 -13.94
CA LEU A 450 23.28 3.49 -14.72
C LEU A 450 21.76 3.44 -14.62
N PHE A 451 21.09 3.01 -15.69
CA PHE A 451 19.64 2.87 -15.68
C PHE A 451 19.23 1.44 -16.05
N LEU A 452 18.57 0.73 -15.14
CA LEU A 452 18.01 -0.58 -15.40
C LEU A 452 16.57 -0.42 -15.91
N PRO A 453 16.27 -0.73 -17.18
CA PRO A 453 14.91 -0.64 -17.71
C PRO A 453 13.99 -1.65 -17.03
N ILE A 454 12.82 -1.18 -16.55
CA ILE A 454 11.83 -2.02 -15.87
C ILE A 454 10.45 -2.03 -16.55
N ALA A 455 10.13 -1.01 -17.33
CA ALA A 455 8.87 -0.93 -18.07
C ALA A 455 9.00 0.04 -19.27
N ASN A 456 8.08 -0.07 -20.22
CA ASN A 456 7.93 0.91 -21.29
C ASN A 456 7.26 2.20 -20.76
N VAL A 457 7.63 3.33 -21.34
CA VAL A 457 6.94 4.61 -21.12
C VAL A 457 6.43 5.12 -22.46
N ALA A 458 5.30 5.82 -22.42
CA ALA A 458 4.75 6.49 -23.59
C ALA A 458 5.84 7.32 -24.29
N PRO A 459 5.87 7.30 -25.62
CA PRO A 459 6.89 8.03 -26.34
C PRO A 459 6.75 9.54 -26.14
N LEU A 460 7.86 10.25 -26.22
CA LEU A 460 7.84 11.70 -26.33
C LEU A 460 7.32 12.06 -27.74
N GLU A 461 6.06 12.45 -27.83
CA GLU A 461 5.52 13.09 -29.02
C GLU A 461 6.04 14.54 -29.07
N ASP A 462 6.69 14.92 -30.17
CA ASP A 462 7.09 16.31 -30.47
C ASP A 462 7.96 17.00 -29.39
N ILE A 463 9.21 16.53 -29.20
CA ILE A 463 10.24 17.22 -28.37
C ILE A 463 10.51 18.67 -28.84
N ASN A 464 10.05 19.05 -30.02
CA ASN A 464 10.07 20.44 -30.44
C ASN A 464 8.92 20.73 -31.42
N PRO A 465 7.76 21.24 -30.96
CA PRO A 465 6.67 21.62 -31.86
C PRO A 465 7.08 22.72 -32.86
N ARG A 466 8.22 23.39 -32.65
CA ARG A 466 8.79 24.37 -33.59
C ARG A 466 9.75 23.74 -34.62
N ASP A 467 10.20 22.51 -34.41
CA ASP A 467 10.98 21.77 -35.40
C ASP A 467 10.05 21.10 -36.41
N ARG A 468 9.74 21.86 -37.46
CA ARG A 468 9.01 21.37 -38.64
C ARG A 468 9.90 20.57 -39.59
N SER A 469 11.21 20.51 -39.35
CA SER A 469 12.17 19.90 -40.28
C SER A 469 12.34 18.40 -40.06
N THR A 470 12.04 17.88 -38.86
CA THR A 470 12.10 16.45 -38.57
C THR A 470 10.83 15.72 -39.04
N PRO A 471 10.92 14.67 -39.88
CA PRO A 471 9.77 13.89 -40.34
C PRO A 471 8.96 13.25 -39.18
N PRO A 472 7.62 13.07 -39.29
CA PRO A 472 6.78 12.57 -38.20
C PRO A 472 7.12 11.16 -37.69
N ASP A 473 7.48 10.25 -38.59
CA ASP A 473 7.97 8.89 -38.32
C ASP A 473 9.28 8.87 -37.52
N GLN A 474 9.96 10.01 -37.49
CA GLN A 474 11.25 10.23 -36.86
C GLN A 474 11.18 10.99 -35.53
N LYS A 475 9.97 11.35 -35.06
CA LYS A 475 9.72 12.14 -33.84
C LYS A 475 9.37 11.32 -32.60
N VAL A 476 8.96 10.08 -32.75
CA VAL A 476 8.48 9.23 -31.65
C VAL A 476 9.66 8.50 -31.02
N ARG A 477 10.03 8.86 -29.79
CA ARG A 477 11.11 8.19 -29.06
C ARG A 477 10.53 7.23 -28.04
N ASN A 478 10.77 5.93 -28.22
CA ASN A 478 10.43 4.95 -27.19
C ASN A 478 11.21 5.27 -25.92
N GLY A 479 10.48 5.37 -24.80
CA GLY A 479 11.05 5.63 -23.49
C GLY A 479 11.02 4.39 -22.62
N PHE A 480 11.91 4.36 -21.65
CA PHE A 480 11.91 3.35 -20.61
C PHE A 480 11.72 4.00 -19.25
N ARG A 481 10.99 3.33 -18.39
CA ARG A 481 11.02 3.57 -16.96
C ARG A 481 12.16 2.74 -16.42
N CYS A 482 13.04 3.38 -15.67
CA CYS A 482 14.24 2.73 -15.17
C CYS A 482 14.41 2.88 -13.67
N ILE A 483 15.13 1.94 -13.08
CA ILE A 483 15.78 2.13 -11.78
C ILE A 483 17.10 2.85 -12.03
N GLU A 484 17.22 4.08 -11.51
CA GLU A 484 18.45 4.86 -11.57
C GLU A 484 19.39 4.43 -10.43
N ILE A 485 20.64 4.15 -10.79
CA ILE A 485 21.68 3.67 -9.88
C ILE A 485 22.91 4.56 -10.05
N GLU A 486 23.40 5.13 -8.96
CA GLU A 486 24.72 5.76 -8.97
C GLU A 486 25.80 4.68 -8.92
N HIS A 487 26.62 4.63 -9.96
CA HIS A 487 27.70 3.67 -10.10
C HIS A 487 28.86 4.03 -9.17
N LEU A 488 29.21 3.14 -8.25
CA LEU A 488 30.26 3.35 -7.26
C LEU A 488 31.53 2.56 -7.58
N ALA A 489 31.37 1.31 -8.02
CA ALA A 489 32.45 0.44 -8.43
C ALA A 489 31.97 -0.52 -9.53
N GLU A 490 32.89 -1.33 -10.07
CA GLU A 490 32.69 -2.17 -11.26
C GLU A 490 31.34 -2.92 -11.27
N SER A 491 30.95 -3.55 -10.17
CA SER A 491 29.67 -4.28 -10.05
C SER A 491 28.83 -3.86 -8.84
N SER A 492 28.93 -2.59 -8.45
CA SER A 492 28.13 -2.06 -7.35
C SER A 492 27.73 -0.59 -7.49
N GLY A 493 26.59 -0.25 -6.90
CA GLY A 493 26.04 1.10 -6.98
C GLY A 493 24.99 1.37 -5.91
N ARG A 494 24.62 2.64 -5.77
CA ARG A 494 23.60 3.12 -4.83
C ARG A 494 22.29 3.35 -5.56
N PHE A 495 21.20 2.82 -5.01
CA PHE A 495 19.87 3.06 -5.56
C PHE A 495 19.50 4.54 -5.42
N LEU A 496 19.13 5.18 -6.53
CA LEU A 496 18.72 6.58 -6.52
C LEU A 496 17.22 6.76 -6.60
N GLY A 497 16.45 5.87 -7.22
CA GLY A 497 15.01 6.05 -7.43
C GLY A 497 14.57 5.60 -8.82
N VAL A 498 13.27 5.76 -9.12
CA VAL A 498 12.77 5.64 -10.49
C VAL A 498 13.10 6.90 -11.29
N THR A 499 13.48 6.70 -12.56
CA THR A 499 13.66 7.75 -13.55
C THR A 499 13.10 7.26 -14.88
N ASP A 500 12.29 8.09 -15.56
CA ASP A 500 11.93 7.80 -16.95
C ASP A 500 13.00 8.38 -17.89
N VAL A 501 13.35 7.63 -18.93
CA VAL A 501 14.49 7.90 -19.82
C VAL A 501 14.05 7.75 -21.29
N TRP A 502 14.47 8.69 -22.13
CA TRP A 502 14.34 8.60 -23.60
C TRP A 502 15.70 8.88 -24.27
N ALA A 503 16.01 8.13 -25.32
CA ALA A 503 17.27 8.28 -26.06
C ALA A 503 17.35 9.64 -26.78
N ASN A 504 18.56 10.13 -27.02
CA ASN A 504 18.81 11.24 -27.94
C ASN A 504 19.18 10.72 -29.33
N LYS A 505 18.52 11.21 -30.38
CA LYS A 505 18.73 10.78 -31.77
C LYS A 505 20.09 11.21 -32.35
N ALA A 506 20.72 12.24 -31.77
CA ALA A 506 21.97 12.81 -32.27
C ALA A 506 23.20 11.91 -32.09
N SER A 507 23.10 10.82 -31.31
CA SER A 507 24.20 9.87 -31.09
C SER A 507 24.43 8.89 -32.25
N GLU A 508 23.55 8.84 -33.25
CA GLU A 508 23.61 7.87 -34.37
C GLU A 508 23.90 8.52 -35.74
N LYS A 509 25.06 9.15 -35.92
CA LYS A 509 25.58 9.29 -37.30
C LYS A 509 26.07 7.92 -37.78
N GLY A 510 25.21 7.16 -38.47
CA GLY A 510 25.61 6.08 -39.38
C GLY A 510 25.25 4.63 -39.02
N LYS A 511 24.23 4.35 -38.19
CA LYS A 511 23.75 2.97 -37.93
C LYS A 511 22.23 2.82 -38.09
N PRO A 512 21.71 1.60 -38.38
CA PRO A 512 20.28 1.36 -38.59
C PRO A 512 19.46 1.55 -37.31
N ALA A 513 18.32 2.26 -37.43
CA ALA A 513 17.62 2.97 -36.34
C ALA A 513 16.78 2.11 -35.36
N ASP A 514 16.70 0.79 -35.50
CA ASP A 514 15.58 0.07 -34.85
C ASP A 514 15.91 -0.80 -33.62
N LYS A 515 17.18 -0.94 -33.20
CA LYS A 515 17.51 -1.78 -32.01
C LYS A 515 18.63 -1.28 -31.07
N TYR A 516 19.30 -0.17 -31.37
CA TYR A 516 20.53 0.23 -30.65
C TYR A 516 20.55 1.67 -30.14
N LEU A 517 19.38 2.30 -29.94
CA LEU A 517 19.29 3.69 -29.48
C LEU A 517 19.90 3.95 -28.09
N PHE A 518 20.01 2.90 -27.27
CA PHE A 518 20.67 2.97 -25.98
C PHE A 518 21.96 2.16 -26.03
N ARG A 519 23.07 2.78 -25.64
CA ARG A 519 24.28 2.04 -25.29
C ARG A 519 24.01 1.21 -24.03
N LEU A 520 24.31 -0.09 -24.09
CA LEU A 520 24.10 -1.01 -22.97
C LEU A 520 25.43 -1.46 -22.39
N VAL A 521 25.46 -1.67 -21.06
CA VAL A 521 26.51 -2.36 -20.33
C VAL A 521 25.93 -3.60 -19.65
N HIS A 522 26.73 -4.66 -19.57
CA HIS A 522 26.28 -5.96 -19.09
C HIS A 522 27.06 -6.41 -17.86
N PHE A 523 26.35 -6.94 -16.86
CA PHE A 523 26.94 -7.49 -15.64
C PHE A 523 26.40 -8.89 -15.37
N ASP A 524 27.24 -9.76 -14.81
CA ASP A 524 26.84 -11.10 -14.38
C ASP A 524 26.02 -11.05 -13.08
N SER A 525 26.31 -10.08 -12.21
CA SER A 525 25.50 -9.69 -11.05
C SER A 525 25.81 -8.25 -10.68
N TYR A 526 24.93 -7.60 -9.91
CA TYR A 526 25.14 -6.22 -9.48
C TYR A 526 24.70 -6.00 -8.04
N LYS A 527 25.57 -5.42 -7.20
CA LYS A 527 25.25 -5.12 -5.80
C LYS A 527 24.62 -3.74 -5.69
N LEU A 528 23.48 -3.66 -5.03
CA LEU A 528 22.73 -2.43 -4.82
C LEU A 528 22.67 -2.08 -3.33
N PHE A 529 23.08 -0.86 -3.01
CA PHE A 529 23.07 -0.26 -1.67
C PHE A 529 21.92 0.72 -1.50
#